data_AF-A0A6S6YAU7-F1
#
_entry.id   AF-A0A6S6YAU7-F1
#
_cell.length_a   1.000
_cell.length_b   1.000
_cell.length_c   1.000
_cell.angle_alpha   90.00
_cell.angle_beta   90.00
_cell.angle_gamma   90.00
#
_symmetry.space_group_name_H-M   'P 1'
#
loop_
_entity.id
_entity.type
_entity.pdbx_description
1 polymer ?
#
loop_
_entity_poly.entity_id
_entity_poly.type
_entity_poly.pdbx_seq_one_letter_code
_entity_poly.pdbx_strand_id
1 'polypeptide(L)'
;MENTVKPASGLKKRDDPVYSGDPDFKALLGSFEQHKAYAALVASAMAEIPEFSKKEISLENCGTYLELDGDGILVASNLCRERLCPLCQWRRSLRVYGQTQKILDRLEPDGYAYLHLVLTIPNCKAADLYEQIGFLFRRSSALFSDRLYPKGDQLARHCHFKRAFRGVLRALEVTYNRERDDYHPHLHCLVAVRPSYFTGRDYVSRDLMRLLWTGYAAPLYDLDRLTLFQVYMARIREGERNNAVAEVAKYAVKPFHMELDLDGYRRVLPVLHRALRGRRLLQLYGCIAQAARELRIDLNNDEEAALTGGATRKFYFAYGHYHEVKDDEKEEPENRKTGPAPRGEALGPVLAEP
;
A
#
# COMPACT_ATOMS: atom_id res chain seq x y z
N MET A 1 -8.76 29.67 -29.67
CA MET A 1 -7.54 28.86 -29.90
C MET A 1 -7.55 27.74 -28.88
N GLU A 2 -8.15 26.61 -29.26
CA GLU A 2 -8.21 25.39 -28.44
C GLU A 2 -6.89 24.63 -28.58
N ASN A 3 -6.16 24.47 -27.47
CA ASN A 3 -5.02 23.55 -27.41
C ASN A 3 -5.47 22.24 -26.76
N THR A 4 -5.93 21.31 -27.59
CA THR A 4 -6.13 19.90 -27.24
C THR A 4 -4.81 19.17 -27.39
N VAL A 5 -4.09 18.97 -26.28
CA VAL A 5 -2.92 18.09 -26.25
C VAL A 5 -3.44 16.64 -26.20
N LYS A 6 -3.36 15.95 -27.35
CA LYS A 6 -3.53 14.49 -27.42
C LYS A 6 -2.36 13.81 -26.69
N PRO A 7 -2.60 12.85 -25.79
CA PRO A 7 -1.50 12.07 -25.22
C PRO A 7 -0.92 11.13 -26.28
N ALA A 8 0.41 11.11 -26.35
CA ALA A 8 1.17 10.31 -27.29
C ALA A 8 0.89 8.81 -27.10
N SER A 9 0.38 8.20 -28.17
CA SER A 9 0.24 6.75 -28.34
C SER A 9 1.62 6.15 -28.62
N GLY A 10 2.17 5.37 -27.67
CA GLY A 10 3.47 4.74 -27.89
C GLY A 10 4.06 3.91 -26.75
N LEU A 11 3.25 3.34 -25.85
CA LEU A 11 3.72 2.37 -24.86
C LEU A 11 2.91 1.07 -25.01
N LYS A 12 3.60 -0.03 -25.34
CA LYS A 12 3.00 -1.37 -25.37
C LYS A 12 2.51 -1.71 -23.96
N LYS A 13 1.20 -1.90 -23.81
CA LYS A 13 0.57 -2.44 -22.60
C LYS A 13 1.18 -3.81 -22.25
N ARG A 14 1.87 -3.88 -21.12
CA ARG A 14 2.03 -5.08 -20.30
C ARG A 14 2.01 -4.61 -18.85
N ASP A 15 0.80 -4.36 -18.34
CA ASP A 15 0.52 -3.75 -17.02
C ASP A 15 -0.30 -4.68 -16.11
N ASP A 16 -0.19 -5.99 -16.26
CA ASP A 16 -0.72 -6.92 -15.27
C ASP A 16 0.35 -7.16 -14.20
N PRO A 17 0.08 -6.88 -12.91
CA PRO A 17 0.93 -7.34 -11.82
C PRO A 17 1.10 -8.86 -11.94
N VAL A 18 2.32 -9.37 -11.82
CA VAL A 18 2.53 -10.80 -11.60
C VAL A 18 1.94 -11.14 -10.23
N TYR A 19 0.70 -11.63 -10.23
CA TYR A 19 0.00 -12.08 -9.03
C TYR A 19 0.63 -13.40 -8.58
N SER A 20 0.76 -13.59 -7.26
CA SER A 20 1.19 -14.87 -6.67
C SER A 20 0.41 -16.03 -7.29
N GLY A 21 1.10 -17.07 -7.78
CA GLY A 21 0.50 -18.15 -8.58
C GLY A 21 1.01 -18.25 -10.02
N ASP A 22 2.01 -17.45 -10.44
CA ASP A 22 2.65 -17.62 -11.75
C ASP A 22 3.70 -18.75 -11.67
N PRO A 23 3.57 -19.84 -12.46
CA PRO A 23 4.58 -20.89 -12.53
C PRO A 23 5.92 -20.38 -13.09
N ASP A 24 5.97 -19.17 -13.65
CA ASP A 24 7.20 -18.48 -14.01
C ASP A 24 7.88 -17.85 -12.78
N PHE A 25 8.57 -18.68 -12.01
CA PHE A 25 9.44 -18.27 -10.91
C PHE A 25 10.41 -17.15 -11.30
N LYS A 26 10.84 -17.05 -12.56
CA LYS A 26 11.78 -16.02 -13.00
C LYS A 26 11.13 -14.63 -12.99
N ALA A 27 9.90 -14.52 -13.48
CA ALA A 27 9.15 -13.26 -13.47
C ALA A 27 8.82 -12.82 -12.04
N LEU A 28 8.45 -13.77 -11.18
CA LEU A 28 8.19 -13.53 -9.76
C LEU A 28 9.44 -13.01 -9.05
N LEU A 29 10.57 -13.71 -9.16
CA LEU A 29 11.84 -13.30 -8.54
C LEU A 29 12.30 -11.93 -9.08
N GLY A 30 12.16 -11.67 -10.38
CA GLY A 30 12.47 -10.36 -10.96
C GLY A 30 11.63 -9.22 -10.34
N SER A 31 10.38 -9.48 -9.98
CA SER A 31 9.55 -8.51 -9.24
C SER A 31 10.08 -8.28 -7.83
N PHE A 32 10.52 -9.33 -7.12
CA PHE A 32 11.17 -9.17 -5.81
C PHE A 32 12.48 -8.37 -5.93
N GLU A 33 13.33 -8.66 -6.92
CA GLU A 33 14.60 -7.95 -7.17
C GLU A 33 14.36 -6.45 -7.39
N GLN A 34 13.38 -6.09 -8.22
CA GLN A 34 13.03 -4.70 -8.47
C GLN A 34 12.64 -3.97 -7.17
N HIS A 35 11.73 -4.53 -6.39
CA HIS A 35 11.26 -3.89 -5.16
C HIS A 35 12.30 -3.93 -4.04
N LYS A 36 13.21 -4.92 -4.06
CA LYS A 36 14.39 -4.99 -3.20
C LYS A 36 15.38 -3.87 -3.53
N ALA A 37 15.62 -3.59 -4.81
CA ALA A 37 16.45 -2.47 -5.24
C ALA A 37 15.87 -1.11 -4.81
N TYR A 38 14.54 -0.92 -4.94
CA TYR A 38 13.89 0.27 -4.39
C TYR A 38 14.00 0.37 -2.87
N ALA A 39 13.88 -0.76 -2.16
CA ALA A 39 14.08 -0.77 -0.71
C ALA A 39 15.51 -0.38 -0.31
N ALA A 40 16.51 -0.81 -1.07
CA ALA A 40 17.90 -0.38 -0.86
C ALA A 40 18.08 1.12 -1.09
N LEU A 41 17.48 1.69 -2.15
CA LEU A 41 17.51 3.14 -2.41
C LEU A 41 16.89 3.94 -1.26
N VAL A 42 15.74 3.50 -0.77
CA VAL A 42 15.06 4.13 0.38
C VAL A 42 15.90 3.97 1.66
N ALA A 43 16.54 2.81 1.87
CA ALA A 43 17.44 2.59 2.99
C ALA A 43 18.65 3.56 2.97
N SER A 44 19.27 3.77 1.81
CA SER A 44 20.35 4.75 1.65
C SER A 44 19.90 6.16 2.01
N ALA A 45 18.71 6.59 1.57
CA ALA A 45 18.16 7.88 1.96
C ALA A 45 17.85 7.97 3.47
N MET A 46 17.38 6.86 4.08
CA MET A 46 17.13 6.78 5.52
C MET A 46 18.41 6.86 6.35
N ALA A 47 19.52 6.30 5.87
CA ALA A 47 20.80 6.34 6.57
C ALA A 47 21.31 7.78 6.80
N GLU A 48 20.92 8.72 5.94
CA GLU A 48 21.26 10.15 6.05
C GLU A 48 20.30 10.93 6.96
N ILE A 49 19.31 10.27 7.56
CA ILE A 49 18.30 10.89 8.43
C ILE A 49 18.38 10.29 9.83
N PRO A 50 18.79 11.07 10.86
CA PRO A 50 18.95 10.57 12.22
C PRO A 50 17.69 9.89 12.81
N GLU A 51 16.49 10.35 12.44
CA GLU A 51 15.20 9.79 12.90
C GLU A 51 14.98 8.33 12.46
N PHE A 52 15.67 7.87 11.42
CA PHE A 52 15.47 6.53 10.85
C PHE A 52 16.52 5.50 11.26
N SER A 53 17.46 5.84 12.15
CA SER A 53 18.47 4.88 12.62
C SER A 53 17.88 3.52 13.01
N LYS A 54 18.52 2.43 12.55
CA LYS A 54 18.07 1.03 12.59
C LYS A 54 17.00 0.64 11.57
N LYS A 55 16.17 1.57 11.08
CA LYS A 55 15.17 1.26 10.04
C LYS A 55 15.86 1.08 8.69
N GLU A 56 16.92 1.82 8.40
CA GLU A 56 17.77 1.61 7.23
C GLU A 56 18.29 0.16 7.18
N ILE A 57 18.86 -0.34 8.27
CA ILE A 57 19.37 -1.72 8.37
C ILE A 57 18.23 -2.73 8.17
N SER A 58 17.05 -2.43 8.71
CA SER A 58 15.87 -3.28 8.56
C SER A 58 15.40 -3.36 7.12
N LEU A 59 15.38 -2.24 6.40
CA LEU A 59 15.02 -2.18 4.97
C LEU A 59 16.09 -2.86 4.10
N GLU A 60 17.36 -2.64 4.40
CA GLU A 60 18.49 -3.25 3.69
C GLU A 60 18.48 -4.78 3.83
N ASN A 61 18.09 -5.31 4.99
CA ASN A 61 17.96 -6.75 5.20
C ASN A 61 16.58 -7.31 4.79
N CYS A 62 15.59 -6.45 4.51
CA CYS A 62 14.23 -6.87 4.23
C CYS A 62 14.15 -7.79 3.00
N GLY A 63 13.61 -8.99 3.16
CA GLY A 63 13.41 -9.93 2.05
C GLY A 63 14.70 -10.43 1.41
N THR A 64 15.84 -10.40 2.11
CA THR A 64 17.05 -11.12 1.66
C THR A 64 16.89 -12.63 1.71
N TYR A 65 15.89 -13.14 2.42
CA TYR A 65 15.45 -14.53 2.41
C TYR A 65 14.00 -14.63 1.91
N LEU A 66 13.75 -15.55 0.99
CA LEU A 66 12.41 -15.94 0.54
C LEU A 66 12.26 -17.46 0.57
N GLU A 67 11.09 -17.91 0.96
CA GLU A 67 10.66 -19.31 0.86
C GLU A 67 9.34 -19.34 0.12
N LEU A 68 9.33 -20.00 -1.04
CA LEU A 68 8.20 -20.07 -1.95
C LEU A 68 7.71 -21.52 -2.05
N ASP A 69 6.41 -21.75 -2.10
CA ASP A 69 5.88 -23.08 -2.44
C ASP A 69 5.93 -23.35 -3.96
N GLY A 70 5.47 -24.52 -4.39
CA GLY A 70 5.47 -24.94 -5.79
C GLY A 70 4.67 -24.04 -6.74
N ASP A 71 3.74 -23.24 -6.22
CA ASP A 71 2.91 -22.28 -6.97
C ASP A 71 3.47 -20.85 -6.90
N GLY A 72 4.66 -20.66 -6.31
CA GLY A 72 5.28 -19.34 -6.16
C GLY A 72 4.61 -18.48 -5.08
N ILE A 73 3.86 -19.07 -4.14
CA ILE A 73 3.28 -18.37 -3.00
C ILE A 73 4.37 -18.20 -1.94
N LEU A 74 4.47 -16.98 -1.39
CA LEU A 74 5.41 -16.69 -0.31
C LEU A 74 4.96 -17.35 1.00
N VAL A 75 5.73 -18.33 1.46
CA VAL A 75 5.51 -19.07 2.70
C VAL A 75 6.23 -18.41 3.87
N ALA A 76 7.49 -18.03 3.66
CA ALA A 76 8.28 -17.35 4.67
C ALA A 76 9.25 -16.33 4.04
N SER A 77 9.53 -15.27 4.79
CA SER A 77 10.53 -14.27 4.42
C SER A 77 10.89 -13.40 5.63
N ASN A 78 12.09 -12.85 5.64
CA ASN A 78 12.53 -11.85 6.61
C ASN A 78 12.06 -10.43 6.21
N LEU A 79 10.75 -10.26 6.00
CA LEU A 79 10.17 -8.94 5.73
C LEU A 79 10.25 -8.04 6.97
N CYS A 80 10.77 -6.82 6.82
CA CYS A 80 10.87 -5.86 7.94
C CYS A 80 9.53 -5.29 8.40
N ARG A 81 8.48 -5.39 7.56
CA ARG A 81 7.12 -4.85 7.78
C ARG A 81 7.08 -3.34 8.05
N GLU A 82 8.16 -2.63 7.72
CA GLU A 82 8.20 -1.19 7.82
C GLU A 82 7.27 -0.55 6.80
N ARG A 83 6.51 0.44 7.24
CA ARG A 83 5.49 1.10 6.41
C ARG A 83 6.08 1.80 5.20
N LEU A 84 7.33 2.26 5.32
CA LEU A 84 8.03 2.98 4.27
C LEU A 84 8.87 2.05 3.37
N CYS A 85 8.91 0.74 3.64
CA CYS A 85 9.68 -0.21 2.86
C CYS A 85 8.96 -0.56 1.54
N PRO A 86 9.50 -0.21 0.36
CA PRO A 86 8.90 -0.51 -0.93
C PRO A 86 8.59 -2.00 -1.12
N LEU A 87 9.48 -2.89 -0.69
CA LEU A 87 9.28 -4.34 -0.80
C LEU A 87 8.09 -4.81 0.05
N CYS A 88 8.00 -4.39 1.32
CA CYS A 88 6.87 -4.75 2.17
C CYS A 88 5.56 -4.14 1.67
N GLN A 89 5.59 -2.91 1.16
CA GLN A 89 4.37 -2.26 0.64
C GLN A 89 3.88 -2.93 -0.63
N TRP A 90 4.77 -3.28 -1.56
CA TRP A 90 4.42 -4.10 -2.72
C TRP A 90 3.81 -5.44 -2.31
N ARG A 91 4.45 -6.19 -1.41
CA ARG A 91 3.89 -7.45 -0.88
C ARG A 91 2.51 -7.26 -0.27
N ARG A 92 2.33 -6.20 0.51
CA ARG A 92 1.06 -5.83 1.11
C ARG A 92 0.00 -5.50 0.05
N SER A 93 0.36 -4.89 -1.09
CA SER A 93 -0.58 -4.67 -2.22
C SER A 93 -1.17 -6.00 -2.71
N LEU A 94 -0.33 -7.01 -2.89
CA LEU A 94 -0.72 -8.31 -3.43
C LEU A 94 -1.64 -9.05 -2.46
N ARG A 95 -1.33 -8.98 -1.17
CA ARG A 95 -2.16 -9.58 -0.13
C ARG A 95 -3.52 -8.89 -0.01
N VAL A 96 -3.54 -7.56 0.00
CA VAL A 96 -4.79 -6.79 0.03
C VAL A 96 -5.63 -7.08 -1.21
N TYR A 97 -5.00 -7.20 -2.39
CA TYR A 97 -5.67 -7.59 -3.63
C TYR A 97 -6.36 -8.96 -3.49
N GLY A 98 -5.61 -10.02 -3.17
CA GLY A 98 -6.15 -11.37 -3.06
C GLY A 98 -7.20 -11.51 -1.96
N GLN A 99 -7.01 -10.85 -0.83
CA GLN A 99 -8.01 -10.82 0.24
C GLN A 99 -9.28 -10.06 -0.17
N THR A 100 -9.15 -8.96 -0.90
CA THR A 100 -10.30 -8.21 -1.42
C THR A 100 -11.07 -9.04 -2.45
N GLN A 101 -10.39 -9.78 -3.32
CA GLN A 101 -11.05 -10.71 -4.26
C GLN A 101 -11.91 -11.72 -3.50
N LYS A 102 -11.36 -12.41 -2.49
CA LYS A 102 -12.10 -13.36 -1.64
C LYS A 102 -13.34 -12.73 -0.99
N ILE A 103 -13.21 -11.49 -0.50
CA ILE A 103 -14.36 -10.74 0.06
C ILE A 103 -15.44 -10.51 -1.00
N LEU A 104 -15.04 -10.12 -2.21
CA LEU A 104 -15.99 -9.87 -3.28
C LEU A 104 -16.62 -11.17 -3.82
N ASP A 105 -15.89 -12.28 -3.85
CA ASP A 105 -16.42 -13.58 -4.29
C ASP A 105 -17.52 -14.06 -3.33
N ARG A 106 -17.30 -13.85 -2.03
CA ARG A 106 -18.33 -14.10 -1.01
C ARG A 106 -19.58 -13.23 -1.21
N LEU A 107 -19.43 -12.02 -1.74
CA LEU A 107 -20.54 -11.08 -1.99
C LEU A 107 -21.18 -11.24 -3.36
N GLU A 108 -20.63 -12.08 -4.24
CA GLU A 108 -21.14 -12.27 -5.60
C GLU A 108 -22.59 -12.78 -5.64
N PRO A 109 -23.00 -13.78 -4.82
CA PRO A 109 -24.39 -14.23 -4.78
C PRO A 109 -25.40 -13.16 -4.36
N ASP A 110 -24.96 -12.11 -3.65
CA ASP A 110 -25.82 -11.00 -3.23
C ASP A 110 -26.12 -10.01 -4.38
N GLY A 111 -25.47 -10.17 -5.53
CA GLY A 111 -25.78 -9.43 -6.76
C GLY A 111 -25.42 -7.94 -6.70
N TYR A 112 -24.38 -7.56 -5.94
CA TYR A 112 -23.93 -6.17 -5.87
C TYR A 112 -23.26 -5.71 -7.18
N ALA A 113 -23.41 -4.42 -7.48
CA ALA A 113 -22.58 -3.71 -8.44
C ALA A 113 -21.55 -2.84 -7.69
N TYR A 114 -20.49 -2.43 -8.39
CA TYR A 114 -19.39 -1.71 -7.77
C TYR A 114 -19.11 -0.35 -8.43
N LEU A 115 -18.66 0.59 -7.61
CA LEU A 115 -18.16 1.89 -8.04
C LEU A 115 -16.72 2.06 -7.57
N HIS A 116 -15.92 2.72 -8.39
CA HIS A 116 -14.67 3.33 -7.94
C HIS A 116 -14.94 4.81 -7.63
N LEU A 117 -14.68 5.19 -6.38
CA LEU A 117 -14.85 6.55 -5.88
C LEU A 117 -13.52 7.05 -5.37
N VAL A 118 -13.07 8.23 -5.83
CA VAL A 118 -11.89 8.92 -5.29
C VAL A 118 -12.33 10.23 -4.64
N LEU A 119 -12.09 10.35 -3.34
CA LEU A 119 -12.37 11.57 -2.57
C LEU A 119 -11.06 12.33 -2.35
N THR A 120 -10.95 13.53 -2.92
CA THR A 120 -9.75 14.37 -2.78
C THR A 120 -10.02 15.60 -1.91
N ILE A 121 -8.94 16.20 -1.42
CA ILE A 121 -8.90 17.53 -0.81
C ILE A 121 -7.79 18.33 -1.49
N PRO A 122 -7.77 19.67 -1.36
CA PRO A 122 -6.68 20.48 -1.87
C PRO A 122 -5.30 19.99 -1.41
N ASN A 123 -4.29 20.22 -2.24
CA ASN A 123 -2.91 19.94 -1.89
C ASN A 123 -2.50 20.70 -0.63
N CYS A 124 -1.58 20.12 0.12
CA CYS A 124 -1.14 20.64 1.41
C CYS A 124 0.37 20.59 1.54
N LYS A 125 0.92 21.43 2.43
CA LYS A 125 2.34 21.43 2.73
C LYS A 125 2.68 20.35 3.76
N ALA A 126 3.97 20.05 3.88
CA ALA A 126 4.48 19.01 4.78
C ALA A 126 3.99 19.17 6.23
N ALA A 127 3.88 20.41 6.71
CA ALA A 127 3.42 20.72 8.07
C ALA A 127 1.96 20.33 8.31
N ASP A 128 1.12 20.42 7.28
CA ASP A 128 -0.33 20.20 7.40
C ASP A 128 -0.74 18.76 7.11
N LEU A 129 0.12 17.96 6.45
CA LEU A 129 -0.23 16.63 5.95
C LEU A 129 -0.85 15.71 7.02
N TYR A 130 -0.30 15.73 8.25
CA TYR A 130 -0.84 14.93 9.34
C TYR A 130 -2.29 15.29 9.66
N GLU A 131 -2.60 16.59 9.78
CA GLU A 131 -3.94 17.07 10.07
C GLU A 131 -4.88 16.85 8.89
N GLN A 132 -4.40 17.03 7.66
CA GLN A 132 -5.19 16.83 6.44
C GLN A 132 -5.62 15.36 6.26
N ILE A 133 -4.73 14.40 6.57
CA ILE A 133 -5.09 12.97 6.61
C ILE A 133 -6.11 12.71 7.72
N GLY A 134 -5.94 13.31 8.90
CA GLY A 134 -6.91 13.20 10.00
C GLY A 134 -8.29 13.72 9.61
N PHE A 135 -8.34 14.86 8.95
CA PHE A 135 -9.54 15.46 8.40
C PHE A 135 -10.22 14.54 7.39
N LEU A 136 -9.49 14.03 6.38
CA LEU A 136 -9.99 13.07 5.40
C LEU A 136 -10.64 11.84 6.05
N PHE A 137 -9.99 11.29 7.09
CA PHE A 137 -10.48 10.09 7.77
C PHE A 137 -11.77 10.37 8.51
N ARG A 138 -11.81 11.42 9.34
CA ARG A 138 -13.02 11.82 10.07
C ARG A 138 -14.18 12.12 9.11
N ARG A 139 -13.90 12.86 8.04
CA ARG A 139 -14.92 13.30 7.07
C ARG A 139 -15.47 12.12 6.26
N SER A 140 -14.61 11.21 5.79
CA SER A 140 -15.07 10.01 5.06
C SER A 140 -15.86 9.05 5.98
N SER A 141 -15.44 8.86 7.23
CA SER A 141 -16.22 8.10 8.20
C SER A 141 -17.59 8.75 8.49
N ALA A 142 -17.66 10.07 8.55
CA ALA A 142 -18.92 10.80 8.70
C ALA A 142 -19.81 10.64 7.45
N LEU A 143 -19.25 10.76 6.25
CA LEU A 143 -19.92 10.52 4.97
C LEU A 143 -20.57 9.13 4.92
N PHE A 144 -19.77 8.07 5.14
CA PHE A 144 -20.27 6.68 5.08
C PHE A 144 -21.18 6.29 6.25
N SER A 145 -21.37 7.17 7.23
CA SER A 145 -22.26 6.95 8.39
C SER A 145 -23.47 7.89 8.40
N ASP A 146 -23.72 8.66 7.35
CA ASP A 146 -24.79 9.68 7.27
C ASP A 146 -24.70 10.75 8.38
N ARG A 147 -23.46 11.11 8.77
CA ARG A 147 -23.15 12.11 9.82
C ARG A 147 -22.35 13.30 9.30
N LEU A 148 -22.28 13.46 7.97
CA LEU A 148 -21.48 14.52 7.36
C LEU A 148 -22.03 15.93 7.67
N TYR A 149 -23.34 16.03 7.85
CA TYR A 149 -24.05 17.28 8.18
C TYR A 149 -24.92 17.10 9.44
N PRO A 150 -25.08 18.15 10.26
CA PRO A 150 -26.00 18.13 11.40
C PRO A 150 -27.45 17.88 11.00
N LYS A 151 -28.24 17.31 11.90
CA LYS A 151 -29.69 17.14 11.71
C LYS A 151 -30.34 18.54 11.68
N GLY A 152 -30.83 18.96 10.51
CA GLY A 152 -31.42 20.28 10.27
C GLY A 152 -30.74 21.05 9.13
N ASP A 153 -29.55 20.64 8.71
CA ASP A 153 -28.89 21.20 7.54
C ASP A 153 -29.63 20.79 6.25
N GLN A 154 -29.78 21.72 5.30
CA GLN A 154 -30.45 21.46 4.03
C GLN A 154 -29.77 20.38 3.18
N LEU A 155 -28.46 20.15 3.37
CA LEU A 155 -27.70 19.11 2.70
C LEU A 155 -27.81 17.74 3.40
N ALA A 156 -28.22 17.71 4.67
CA ALA A 156 -28.35 16.46 5.43
C ALA A 156 -29.38 15.50 4.79
N ARG A 157 -30.44 16.03 4.18
CA ARG A 157 -31.46 15.22 3.46
C ARG A 157 -30.91 14.46 2.24
N HIS A 158 -29.76 14.89 1.71
CA HIS A 158 -29.08 14.24 0.59
C HIS A 158 -27.98 13.27 1.03
N CYS A 159 -27.69 13.18 2.35
CA CYS A 159 -26.71 12.28 2.92
C CYS A 159 -27.34 10.93 3.29
N HIS A 160 -27.74 10.15 2.28
CA HIS A 160 -28.32 8.81 2.42
C HIS A 160 -27.32 7.70 2.03
N PHE A 161 -26.03 7.89 2.35
CA PHE A 161 -24.94 7.01 1.97
C PHE A 161 -25.03 5.62 2.58
N LYS A 162 -25.53 5.44 3.80
CA LYS A 162 -25.75 4.07 4.32
C LYS A 162 -26.75 3.27 3.49
N ARG A 163 -27.68 3.97 2.83
CA ARG A 163 -28.68 3.35 1.96
C ARG A 163 -28.15 3.17 0.54
N ALA A 164 -27.47 4.18 0.00
CA ALA A 164 -26.87 4.14 -1.33
C ALA A 164 -25.68 3.16 -1.41
N PHE A 165 -24.76 3.25 -0.46
CA PHE A 165 -23.51 2.50 -0.39
C PHE A 165 -23.64 1.38 0.63
N ARG A 166 -23.82 0.16 0.14
CA ARG A 166 -24.05 -1.04 0.96
C ARG A 166 -22.79 -1.54 1.64
N GLY A 167 -21.62 -1.24 1.07
CA GLY A 167 -20.33 -1.48 1.67
C GLY A 167 -19.24 -0.64 1.02
N VAL A 168 -18.16 -0.40 1.75
CA VAL A 168 -17.04 0.41 1.27
C VAL A 168 -15.72 -0.18 1.76
N LEU A 169 -14.76 -0.37 0.86
CA LEU A 169 -13.34 -0.49 1.19
C LEU A 169 -12.69 0.85 0.85
N ARG A 170 -12.10 1.51 1.84
CA ARG A 170 -11.44 2.83 1.72
C ARG A 170 -9.94 2.68 1.98
N ALA A 171 -9.12 3.14 1.04
CA ALA A 171 -7.66 3.18 1.08
C ALA A 171 -7.15 4.63 1.03
N LEU A 172 -6.17 4.99 1.86
CA LEU A 172 -5.44 6.26 1.77
C LEU A 172 -4.28 6.15 0.77
N GLU A 173 -4.21 7.11 -0.14
CA GLU A 173 -3.01 7.40 -0.93
C GLU A 173 -2.50 8.80 -0.59
N VAL A 174 -1.18 8.97 -0.63
CA VAL A 174 -0.53 10.29 -0.58
C VAL A 174 0.42 10.36 -1.75
N THR A 175 0.19 11.33 -2.65
CA THR A 175 1.14 11.66 -3.71
C THR A 175 1.91 12.92 -3.35
N TYR A 176 3.13 13.05 -3.89
CA TYR A 176 4.00 14.20 -3.69
C TYR A 176 4.37 14.80 -5.04
N ASN A 177 4.29 16.13 -5.16
CA ASN A 177 4.73 16.86 -6.34
C ASN A 177 6.04 17.59 -6.04
N ARG A 178 7.11 17.22 -6.76
CA ARG A 178 8.45 17.78 -6.56
C ARG A 178 8.56 19.26 -6.91
N GLU A 179 7.88 19.71 -7.96
CA GLU A 179 7.97 21.09 -8.47
C GLU A 179 7.29 22.08 -7.52
N ARG A 180 6.11 21.71 -7.01
CA ARG A 180 5.35 22.53 -6.07
C ARG A 180 5.71 22.31 -4.61
N ASP A 181 6.48 21.26 -4.31
CA ASP A 181 6.79 20.78 -2.96
C ASP A 181 5.51 20.70 -2.10
N ASP A 182 4.55 19.92 -2.60
CA ASP A 182 3.26 19.72 -1.95
C ASP A 182 2.81 18.26 -1.99
N TYR A 183 1.89 17.94 -1.09
CA TYR A 183 1.35 16.62 -0.88
C TYR A 183 -0.14 16.63 -1.21
N HIS A 184 -0.62 15.55 -1.81
CA HIS A 184 -2.02 15.37 -2.13
C HIS A 184 -2.53 14.06 -1.51
N PRO A 185 -2.97 14.10 -0.24
CA PRO A 185 -3.64 12.98 0.39
C PRO A 185 -5.06 12.82 -0.18
N HIS A 186 -5.44 11.60 -0.55
CA HIS A 186 -6.76 11.31 -1.10
C HIS A 186 -7.18 9.86 -0.82
N LEU A 187 -8.47 9.57 -0.99
CA LEU A 187 -9.06 8.28 -0.63
C LEU A 187 -9.58 7.55 -1.86
N HIS A 188 -9.02 6.37 -2.14
CA HIS A 188 -9.57 5.43 -3.10
C HIS A 188 -10.59 4.52 -2.42
N CYS A 189 -11.78 4.43 -2.98
CA CYS A 189 -12.89 3.68 -2.41
C CYS A 189 -13.47 2.70 -3.43
N LEU A 190 -13.52 1.42 -3.07
CA LEU A 190 -14.36 0.43 -3.73
C LEU A 190 -15.71 0.42 -3.01
N VAL A 191 -16.78 0.78 -3.70
CA VAL A 191 -18.12 0.95 -3.12
C VAL A 191 -19.06 -0.09 -3.70
N ALA A 192 -19.65 -0.92 -2.84
CA ALA A 192 -20.71 -1.84 -3.22
C ALA A 192 -22.08 -1.14 -3.17
N VAL A 193 -22.86 -1.27 -4.24
CA VAL A 193 -24.20 -0.71 -4.39
C VAL A 193 -25.17 -1.77 -4.93
N ARG A 194 -26.47 -1.59 -4.72
CA ARG A 194 -27.46 -2.42 -5.40
C ARG A 194 -27.50 -2.07 -6.89
N PRO A 195 -27.82 -3.00 -7.81
CA PRO A 195 -27.98 -2.66 -9.23
C PRO A 195 -28.99 -1.53 -9.48
N SER A 196 -30.05 -1.46 -8.66
CA SER A 196 -31.04 -0.38 -8.70
C SER A 196 -30.49 1.01 -8.36
N TYR A 197 -29.26 1.12 -7.87
CA TYR A 197 -28.59 2.40 -7.60
C TYR A 197 -28.52 3.27 -8.86
N PHE A 198 -28.32 2.67 -10.04
CA PHE A 198 -28.12 3.42 -11.29
C PHE A 198 -29.40 3.96 -11.91
N THR A 199 -30.57 3.53 -11.43
CA THR A 199 -31.88 3.90 -11.98
C THR A 199 -32.84 4.41 -10.90
N GLY A 200 -32.49 4.26 -9.63
CA GLY A 200 -33.38 4.51 -8.50
C GLY A 200 -33.08 5.80 -7.74
N ARG A 201 -33.94 6.07 -6.75
CA ARG A 201 -33.87 7.24 -5.87
C ARG A 201 -32.62 7.33 -4.98
N ASP A 202 -31.86 6.24 -4.87
CA ASP A 202 -30.66 6.17 -4.05
C ASP A 202 -29.40 6.61 -4.82
N TYR A 203 -29.53 6.88 -6.12
CA TYR A 203 -28.45 7.38 -6.95
C TYR A 203 -27.85 8.66 -6.38
N VAL A 204 -26.53 8.69 -6.26
CA VAL A 204 -25.76 9.90 -5.94
C VAL A 204 -24.93 10.25 -7.17
N SER A 205 -25.26 11.39 -7.80
CA SER A 205 -24.47 11.88 -8.93
C SER A 205 -23.10 12.37 -8.47
N ARG A 206 -22.12 12.40 -9.39
CA ARG A 206 -20.81 12.98 -9.12
C ARG A 206 -20.92 14.41 -8.61
N ASP A 207 -21.77 15.23 -9.21
CA ASP A 207 -21.89 16.64 -8.85
C ASP A 207 -22.53 16.82 -7.46
N LEU A 208 -23.52 15.99 -7.11
CA LEU A 208 -24.06 15.94 -5.75
C LEU A 208 -22.98 15.47 -4.77
N MET A 209 -22.19 14.46 -5.11
CA MET A 209 -21.07 14.01 -4.28
C MET A 209 -20.04 15.12 -4.06
N ARG A 210 -19.65 15.86 -5.12
CA ARG A 210 -18.73 17.00 -5.01
C ARG A 210 -19.29 18.09 -4.10
N LEU A 211 -20.58 18.42 -4.25
CA LEU A 211 -21.26 19.40 -3.40
C LEU A 211 -21.24 18.95 -1.94
N LEU A 212 -21.66 17.72 -1.64
CA LEU A 212 -21.71 17.19 -0.28
C LEU A 212 -20.29 17.07 0.32
N TRP A 213 -19.33 16.59 -0.45
CA TRP A 213 -17.95 16.40 -0.02
C TRP A 213 -17.25 17.73 0.26
N THR A 214 -17.49 18.76 -0.57
CA THR A 214 -16.88 20.09 -0.38
C THR A 214 -17.63 20.93 0.65
N GLY A 215 -18.97 20.92 0.66
CA GLY A 215 -19.81 21.93 1.32
C GLY A 215 -19.35 22.34 2.72
N TYR A 216 -19.41 21.44 3.70
CA TYR A 216 -18.96 21.74 5.07
C TYR A 216 -17.44 21.97 5.21
N ALA A 217 -16.64 21.59 4.20
CA ALA A 217 -15.20 21.80 4.20
C ALA A 217 -14.79 23.14 3.59
N ALA A 218 -15.59 23.73 2.70
CA ALA A 218 -15.20 24.92 1.92
C ALA A 218 -14.63 26.07 2.77
N PRO A 219 -15.21 26.43 3.94
CA PRO A 219 -14.65 27.49 4.79
C PRO A 219 -13.26 27.17 5.36
N LEU A 220 -12.92 25.88 5.53
CA LEU A 220 -11.61 25.45 6.04
C LEU A 220 -10.49 25.63 5.01
N TYR A 221 -10.83 25.82 3.75
CA TYR A 221 -9.88 25.94 2.63
C TYR A 221 -10.00 27.29 1.91
N ASP A 222 -10.71 28.25 2.51
CA ASP A 222 -10.96 29.59 1.94
C ASP A 222 -11.46 29.54 0.48
N LEU A 223 -12.33 28.55 0.20
CA LEU A 223 -12.88 28.38 -1.14
C LEU A 223 -14.08 29.29 -1.36
N ASP A 224 -14.17 29.87 -2.55
CA ASP A 224 -15.40 30.50 -3.00
C ASP A 224 -16.55 29.48 -3.08
N ARG A 225 -17.79 29.97 -3.11
CA ARG A 225 -18.99 29.12 -3.09
C ARG A 225 -19.14 28.22 -4.33
N LEU A 226 -18.36 28.44 -5.39
CA LEU A 226 -18.45 27.71 -6.65
C LEU A 226 -17.34 26.66 -6.80
N THR A 227 -16.26 26.81 -6.05
CA THR A 227 -15.10 25.92 -6.10
C THR A 227 -15.37 24.66 -5.29
N LEU A 228 -15.58 23.55 -6.01
CA LEU A 228 -15.79 22.24 -5.43
C LEU A 228 -14.54 21.37 -5.58
N PHE A 229 -14.22 20.61 -4.54
CA PHE A 229 -13.20 19.58 -4.59
C PHE A 229 -13.43 18.64 -5.77
N GLN A 230 -12.33 18.07 -6.25
CA GLN A 230 -12.39 17.05 -7.28
C GLN A 230 -12.88 15.73 -6.66
N VAL A 231 -13.77 15.05 -7.36
CA VAL A 231 -14.22 13.71 -7.00
C VAL A 231 -14.31 12.92 -8.30
N TYR A 232 -13.66 11.76 -8.30
CA TYR A 232 -13.85 10.78 -9.35
C TYR A 232 -14.91 9.76 -8.89
N MET A 233 -15.82 9.39 -9.77
CA MET A 233 -16.83 8.38 -9.48
C MET A 233 -17.23 7.70 -10.79
N ALA A 234 -16.98 6.39 -10.87
CA ALA A 234 -17.32 5.59 -12.05
C ALA A 234 -17.87 4.23 -11.65
N ARG A 235 -18.82 3.72 -12.44
CA ARG A 235 -19.26 2.34 -12.36
C ARG A 235 -18.15 1.44 -12.87
N ILE A 236 -17.83 0.40 -12.10
CA ILE A 236 -16.95 -0.68 -12.54
C ILE A 236 -17.78 -1.61 -13.42
N ARG A 237 -17.34 -1.82 -14.67
CA ARG A 237 -18.07 -2.68 -15.59
C ARG A 237 -17.87 -4.15 -15.23
N GLU A 238 -18.79 -4.98 -15.70
CA GLU A 238 -18.66 -6.42 -15.64
C GLU A 238 -17.41 -6.85 -16.42
N GLY A 239 -16.61 -7.75 -15.84
CA GLY A 239 -15.28 -8.11 -16.35
C GLY A 239 -14.13 -7.16 -15.94
N GLU A 240 -14.41 -5.91 -15.56
CA GLU A 240 -13.40 -4.97 -15.04
C GLU A 240 -13.23 -5.04 -13.52
N ARG A 241 -13.98 -5.93 -12.85
CA ARG A 241 -13.94 -6.12 -11.39
C ARG A 241 -12.53 -6.38 -10.88
N ASN A 242 -11.78 -7.27 -11.53
CA ASN A 242 -10.39 -7.57 -11.13
C ASN A 242 -9.49 -6.34 -11.28
N ASN A 243 -9.64 -5.58 -12.38
CA ASN A 243 -8.87 -4.36 -12.60
C ASN A 243 -9.17 -3.28 -11.56
N ALA A 244 -10.44 -3.13 -11.17
CA ALA A 244 -10.84 -2.16 -10.17
C ALA A 244 -10.39 -2.56 -8.74
N VAL A 245 -10.42 -3.86 -8.43
CA VAL A 245 -9.84 -4.39 -7.18
C VAL A 245 -8.33 -4.19 -7.17
N ALA A 246 -7.65 -4.47 -8.29
CA ALA A 246 -6.22 -4.22 -8.47
C ALA A 246 -5.91 -2.74 -8.29
N GLU A 247 -6.75 -1.86 -8.85
CA GLU A 247 -6.60 -0.43 -8.70
C GLU A 247 -6.70 0.00 -7.22
N VAL A 248 -7.76 -0.38 -6.50
CA VAL A 248 -7.90 -0.02 -5.08
C VAL A 248 -6.82 -0.67 -4.20
N ALA A 249 -6.39 -1.90 -4.52
CA ALA A 249 -5.31 -2.58 -3.82
C ALA A 249 -3.93 -1.98 -4.09
N LYS A 250 -3.67 -1.46 -5.30
CA LYS A 250 -2.47 -0.67 -5.61
C LYS A 250 -2.37 0.52 -4.65
N TYR A 251 -3.50 1.19 -4.41
CA TYR A 251 -3.57 2.40 -3.58
C TYR A 251 -3.61 2.17 -2.07
N ALA A 252 -3.92 0.95 -1.64
CA ALA A 252 -3.86 0.55 -0.23
C ALA A 252 -2.48 0.73 0.43
N VAL A 253 -1.43 0.81 -0.39
CA VAL A 253 -0.02 0.73 0.00
C VAL A 253 0.90 1.63 -0.83
N LYS A 254 0.34 2.48 -1.69
CA LYS A 254 1.08 3.32 -2.65
C LYS A 254 1.69 4.65 -2.16
N PRO A 255 1.80 5.02 -0.88
CA PRO A 255 2.53 6.25 -0.55
C PRO A 255 4.03 6.24 -0.94
N PHE A 256 4.57 5.16 -1.54
CA PHE A 256 6.01 4.91 -1.66
C PHE A 256 6.51 4.55 -3.06
N HIS A 257 5.64 4.47 -4.08
CA HIS A 257 6.07 4.46 -5.49
C HIS A 257 6.21 5.90 -6.00
N MET A 258 7.00 6.71 -5.30
CA MET A 258 7.41 8.01 -5.82
C MET A 258 8.77 7.79 -6.47
N GLU A 259 8.86 8.06 -7.78
CA GLU A 259 10.14 8.07 -8.49
C GLU A 259 10.92 9.32 -8.07
N LEU A 260 11.64 9.19 -6.95
CA LEU A 260 12.44 10.24 -6.36
C LEU A 260 13.92 9.85 -6.40
N ASP A 261 14.78 10.85 -6.51
CA ASP A 261 16.20 10.71 -6.17
C ASP A 261 16.37 10.66 -4.64
N LEU A 262 17.60 10.40 -4.21
CA LEU A 262 17.98 10.37 -2.79
C LEU A 262 17.52 11.65 -2.06
N ASP A 263 17.73 12.82 -2.65
CA ASP A 263 17.31 14.10 -2.10
C ASP A 263 15.79 14.21 -1.92
N GLY A 264 15.01 13.73 -2.90
CA GLY A 264 13.56 13.67 -2.82
C GLY A 264 13.11 12.76 -1.69
N TYR A 265 13.68 11.56 -1.56
CA TYR A 265 13.38 10.67 -0.45
C TYR A 265 13.77 11.29 0.90
N ARG A 266 14.92 11.96 0.99
CA ARG A 266 15.37 12.61 2.23
C ARG A 266 14.37 13.67 2.72
N ARG A 267 13.76 14.41 1.79
CA ARG A 267 12.72 15.39 2.11
C ARG A 267 11.40 14.75 2.51
N VAL A 268 10.98 13.71 1.79
CA VAL A 268 9.62 13.17 1.89
C VAL A 268 9.45 12.12 2.99
N LEU A 269 10.46 11.27 3.23
CA LEU A 269 10.37 10.16 4.18
C LEU A 269 10.02 10.61 5.61
N PRO A 270 10.66 11.65 6.21
CA PRO A 270 10.30 12.10 7.55
C PRO A 270 8.86 12.59 7.65
N VAL A 271 8.40 13.29 6.60
CA VAL A 271 7.04 13.83 6.52
C VAL A 271 6.02 12.69 6.48
N LEU A 272 6.21 11.71 5.58
CA LEU A 272 5.33 10.54 5.50
C LEU A 272 5.38 9.68 6.76
N HIS A 273 6.56 9.51 7.37
CA HIS A 273 6.71 8.75 8.61
C HIS A 273 5.82 9.32 9.72
N ARG A 274 5.93 10.63 9.96
CA ARG A 274 5.12 11.33 10.97
C ARG A 274 3.64 11.32 10.59
N ALA A 275 3.32 11.66 9.34
CA ALA A 275 1.96 11.77 8.86
C ALA A 275 1.17 10.46 8.95
N LEU A 276 1.82 9.32 8.68
CA LEU A 276 1.18 8.01 8.65
C LEU A 276 1.23 7.26 9.98
N ARG A 277 2.06 7.66 10.94
CA ARG A 277 2.26 6.94 12.21
C ARG A 277 0.95 6.69 12.95
N GLY A 278 0.74 5.44 13.40
CA GLY A 278 -0.44 5.06 14.19
C GLY A 278 -1.75 4.99 13.41
N ARG A 279 -1.74 5.22 12.10
CA ARG A 279 -2.96 5.23 11.27
C ARG A 279 -3.22 3.88 10.62
N ARG A 280 -4.50 3.50 10.52
CA ARG A 280 -5.00 2.45 9.64
C ARG A 280 -5.26 3.04 8.25
N LEU A 281 -4.50 2.59 7.27
CA LEU A 281 -4.60 3.10 5.90
C LEU A 281 -5.82 2.52 5.17
N LEU A 282 -6.29 1.35 5.61
CA LEU A 282 -7.46 0.66 5.07
C LEU A 282 -8.59 0.63 6.10
N GLN A 283 -9.81 0.88 5.63
CA GLN A 283 -11.01 0.76 6.46
C GLN A 283 -12.16 0.13 5.66
N LEU A 284 -12.85 -0.81 6.29
CA LEU A 284 -14.02 -1.48 5.74
C LEU A 284 -15.32 -0.99 6.39
N TYR A 285 -16.39 -0.93 5.60
CA TYR A 285 -17.74 -0.57 6.02
C TYR A 285 -18.79 -1.50 5.39
N GLY A 286 -19.96 -1.61 6.04
CA GLY A 286 -21.14 -2.28 5.48
C GLY A 286 -20.93 -3.76 5.12
N CYS A 287 -21.50 -4.21 4.00
CA CYS A 287 -21.44 -5.60 3.55
C CYS A 287 -19.99 -6.09 3.33
N ILE A 288 -19.09 -5.22 2.85
CA ILE A 288 -17.67 -5.55 2.69
C ILE A 288 -17.01 -5.85 4.05
N ALA A 289 -17.30 -5.04 5.08
CA ALA A 289 -16.82 -5.31 6.44
C ALA A 289 -17.45 -6.56 7.06
N GLN A 290 -18.69 -6.88 6.72
CA GLN A 290 -19.35 -8.10 7.16
C GLN A 290 -18.71 -9.34 6.53
N ALA A 291 -18.57 -9.37 5.20
CA ALA A 291 -17.94 -10.47 4.49
C ALA A 291 -16.48 -10.70 4.95
N ALA A 292 -15.71 -9.64 5.17
CA ALA A 292 -14.36 -9.77 5.73
C ALA A 292 -14.34 -10.45 7.10
N ARG A 293 -15.29 -10.11 7.99
CA ARG A 293 -15.41 -10.77 9.31
C ARG A 293 -15.81 -12.24 9.20
N GLU A 294 -16.75 -12.56 8.32
CA GLU A 294 -17.18 -13.94 8.07
C GLU A 294 -16.02 -14.80 7.55
N LEU A 295 -15.18 -14.23 6.68
CA LEU A 295 -13.98 -14.89 6.13
C LEU A 295 -12.76 -14.82 7.05
N ARG A 296 -12.85 -14.16 8.22
CA ARG A 296 -11.72 -13.90 9.14
C ARG A 296 -10.53 -13.19 8.46
N ILE A 297 -10.84 -12.28 7.54
CA ILE A 297 -9.85 -11.48 6.82
C ILE A 297 -9.61 -10.16 7.56
N ASP A 298 -8.36 -9.90 7.94
CA ASP A 298 -7.88 -8.59 8.38
C ASP A 298 -6.89 -8.01 7.36
N LEU A 299 -7.36 -7.01 6.59
CA LEU A 299 -6.55 -6.31 5.59
C LEU A 299 -5.42 -5.44 6.21
N ASN A 300 -5.43 -5.21 7.53
CA ASN A 300 -4.40 -4.45 8.23
C ASN A 300 -3.39 -5.34 9.00
N ASN A 301 -3.64 -6.64 9.14
CA ASN A 301 -2.60 -7.57 9.60
C ASN A 301 -1.56 -7.70 8.48
N ASP A 302 -0.26 -7.76 8.75
CA ASP A 302 0.80 -7.93 7.74
C ASP A 302 1.57 -9.27 7.92
N GLU A 303 0.99 -10.22 8.66
CA GLU A 303 1.50 -11.58 8.78
C GLU A 303 1.21 -12.41 7.52
N GLU A 304 2.22 -13.17 7.09
CA GLU A 304 2.10 -14.15 6.02
C GLU A 304 1.36 -15.40 6.54
N ALA A 305 0.65 -16.09 5.64
CA ALA A 305 -0.07 -17.30 6.01
C ALA A 305 0.92 -18.42 6.37
N ALA A 306 0.65 -19.14 7.45
CA ALA A 306 1.49 -20.26 7.86
C ALA A 306 1.46 -21.40 6.81
N LEU A 307 2.60 -22.09 6.70
CA LEU A 307 2.91 -23.24 5.84
C LEU A 307 1.70 -24.01 5.32
N THR A 308 1.51 -23.99 4.00
CA THR A 308 0.87 -25.09 3.27
C THR A 308 1.83 -26.29 3.34
N GLY A 309 1.34 -27.49 3.67
CA GLY A 309 2.17 -28.69 3.92
C GLY A 309 2.88 -29.28 2.69
N GLY A 310 3.27 -28.45 1.72
CA GLY A 310 3.95 -28.84 0.48
C GLY A 310 5.45 -28.57 0.50
N ALA A 311 6.16 -29.02 -0.54
CA ALA A 311 7.57 -28.74 -0.74
C ALA A 311 7.79 -27.24 -1.02
N THR A 312 8.82 -26.66 -0.43
CA THR A 312 9.20 -25.25 -0.60
C THR A 312 10.59 -25.11 -1.22
N ARG A 313 10.81 -24.00 -1.92
CA ARG A 313 12.08 -23.59 -2.50
C ARG A 313 12.57 -22.35 -1.76
N LYS A 314 13.83 -22.37 -1.35
CA LYS A 314 14.44 -21.29 -0.55
C LYS A 314 15.39 -20.47 -1.41
N PHE A 315 15.36 -19.15 -1.22
CA PHE A 315 16.17 -18.21 -2.00
C PHE A 315 16.85 -17.21 -1.08
N TYR A 316 18.10 -16.86 -1.42
CA TYR A 316 18.83 -15.76 -0.79
C TYR A 316 19.19 -14.68 -1.80
N PHE A 317 19.16 -13.43 -1.38
CA PHE A 317 19.50 -12.29 -2.23
C PHE A 317 20.99 -11.98 -2.16
N ALA A 318 21.69 -12.05 -3.29
CA ALA A 318 23.10 -11.69 -3.41
C ALA A 318 23.41 -11.11 -4.79
N TYR A 319 24.28 -10.09 -4.83
CA TYR A 319 24.74 -9.43 -6.06
C TYR A 319 23.60 -8.95 -6.97
N GLY A 320 22.49 -8.47 -6.38
CA GLY A 320 21.34 -7.96 -7.11
C GLY A 320 20.32 -9.03 -7.53
N HIS A 321 20.56 -10.31 -7.25
CA HIS A 321 19.72 -11.41 -7.70
C HIS A 321 19.36 -12.40 -6.58
N TYR A 322 18.24 -13.10 -6.74
CA TYR A 322 17.90 -14.23 -5.89
C TYR A 322 18.53 -15.53 -6.40
N HIS A 323 19.19 -16.24 -5.50
CA HIS A 323 19.83 -17.53 -5.75
C HIS A 323 19.09 -18.60 -4.96
N GLU A 324 18.73 -19.68 -5.63
CA GLU A 324 18.09 -20.82 -4.99
C GLU A 324 19.11 -21.60 -4.14
N VAL A 325 18.71 -21.92 -2.92
CA VAL A 325 19.44 -22.86 -2.06
C VAL A 325 19.15 -24.26 -2.58
N LYS A 326 20.16 -24.90 -3.15
CA LYS A 326 20.08 -26.34 -3.46
C LYS A 326 20.34 -27.09 -2.17
N ASP A 327 19.54 -28.12 -1.87
CA ASP A 327 19.71 -28.96 -0.67
C ASP A 327 21.01 -29.82 -0.69
N ASP A 328 21.89 -29.61 -1.67
CA ASP A 328 23.19 -30.26 -1.79
C ASP A 328 24.28 -29.41 -1.13
N GLU A 329 24.22 -29.26 0.20
CA GLU A 329 25.38 -28.95 1.04
C GLU A 329 25.09 -29.42 2.48
N LYS A 330 24.83 -30.73 2.62
CA LYS A 330 25.36 -31.45 3.78
C LYS A 330 26.84 -31.72 3.52
N GLU A 331 27.69 -30.71 3.58
CA GLU A 331 29.06 -30.98 3.98
C GLU A 331 29.00 -31.35 5.47
N GLU A 332 28.99 -32.65 5.75
CA GLU A 332 29.54 -33.12 7.02
C GLU A 332 30.91 -32.44 7.18
N PRO A 333 31.25 -31.88 8.36
CA PRO A 333 32.59 -31.39 8.58
C PRO A 333 33.53 -32.60 8.51
N GLU A 334 34.12 -32.80 7.33
CA GLU A 334 35.11 -33.84 7.11
C GLU A 334 36.26 -33.56 8.08
N ASN A 335 36.52 -34.57 8.88
CA ASN A 335 37.40 -34.59 10.04
C ASN A 335 38.84 -34.23 9.63
N ARG A 336 39.15 -32.93 9.48
CA ARG A 336 40.53 -32.44 9.41
C ARG A 336 41.11 -32.49 10.81
N LYS A 337 41.70 -33.64 11.14
CA LYS A 337 42.68 -33.80 12.21
C LYS A 337 43.72 -32.69 12.09
N THR A 338 43.55 -31.63 12.87
CA THR A 338 44.61 -30.67 13.19
C THR A 338 45.05 -30.99 14.60
N GLY A 339 46.31 -31.43 14.72
CA GLY A 339 46.96 -31.70 16.00
C GLY A 339 47.03 -30.43 16.86
N PRO A 340 47.33 -30.57 18.16
CA PRO A 340 47.25 -29.46 19.11
C PRO A 340 48.26 -28.36 18.76
N ALA A 341 47.77 -27.12 18.75
CA ALA A 341 48.58 -25.91 18.59
C ALA A 341 49.62 -25.80 19.73
N PRO A 342 50.87 -25.37 19.43
CA PRO A 342 51.88 -25.17 20.46
C PRO A 342 51.57 -23.92 21.30
N ARG A 343 51.77 -24.05 22.61
CA ARG A 343 51.69 -22.98 23.60
C ARG A 343 52.82 -21.96 23.32
N GLY A 344 52.44 -20.73 22.98
CA GLY A 344 53.33 -19.58 22.93
C GLY A 344 53.33 -18.85 24.27
N GLU A 345 54.53 -18.78 24.86
CA GLU A 345 54.85 -18.25 26.18
C GLU A 345 54.62 -16.74 26.34
N ALA A 346 54.42 -16.36 27.59
CA ALA A 346 54.23 -15.00 28.08
C ALA A 346 55.50 -14.15 27.87
N LEU A 347 55.34 -12.96 27.30
CA LEU A 347 56.34 -11.90 27.35
C LEU A 347 55.96 -10.94 28.49
N GLY A 348 56.74 -11.01 29.58
CA GLY A 348 56.78 -9.99 30.63
C GLY A 348 57.68 -8.79 30.23
N PRO A 349 57.64 -7.67 31.00
CA PRO A 349 58.16 -6.38 30.58
C PRO A 349 59.56 -6.07 31.17
N VAL A 350 60.45 -5.41 30.42
CA VAL A 350 61.72 -4.79 30.90
C VAL A 350 62.07 -3.62 29.94
N LEU A 351 61.79 -2.37 30.30
CA LEU A 351 62.66 -1.34 30.94
C LEU A 351 63.82 -0.79 30.08
N ALA A 352 63.65 0.50 29.72
CA ALA A 352 64.54 1.66 29.76
C ALA A 352 66.07 1.53 29.53
N GLU A 353 66.53 2.26 28.50
CA GLU A 353 67.65 3.24 28.45
C GLU A 353 69.10 2.78 28.77
N PRO A 354 70.15 3.47 28.26
CA PRO A 354 70.28 4.92 27.98
C PRO A 354 70.36 5.34 26.52
#